data_AF-A0A1E5NI64-F1
#
_entry.id   AF-A0A1E5NI64-F1
#
_cell.length_a   1.000
_cell.length_b   1.000
_cell.length_c   1.000
_cell.angle_alpha   90.00
_cell.angle_beta   90.00
_cell.angle_gamma   90.00
#
_symmetry.space_group_name_H-M   'P 1'
#
loop_
_entity.id
_entity.type
_entity.pdbx_description
1 polymer ?
#
loop_
_entity_poly.entity_id
_entity_poly.type
_entity_poly.pdbx_seq_one_letter_code
_entity_poly.pdbx_strand_id
1 'polypeptide(L)'
;MKNIYLLLLIVSIFILSCSNKITAPSESNGIIYYDYDTAETKKYSIIKKDHNIYTDITVKSTFKKLAESQNTIIYVEDGQDITRDYIMNFINKFEEYYHKEVEIYGEPSDIDGNGKIIFLMASLNINKKPNEPSLGGYFTPSDLLYGKNGERGEYLHVDIKDSIDSVLGTMMHELQHLINYNMNVINGNREMDVWLNEALSESTSYLFSEDLTKLRKDAFLKTPYYSFYSWYMQSNNGNNLFGSSGIIISYSSASIFMNWLNTKTGGNYNIYREIAYSSSSLTSEERLTGITSKYGLGDNMNDVMLNWIDGLSKGDLPGVSISAINPSDPSVSQNGSIPLLPRSVIVYNTFSIPSDPKTKTRQLSGQGWNGFSAVVNTSENKKAGYVDEADIVDINLPQVNGLNSSMKYKSLDLNSLEGYHFIDRVFSKDYIIEE
;
A
#
# COMPACT_ATOMS: atom_id res chain seq x y z
N MET A 1 -24.89 72.12 -11.86
CA MET A 1 -23.66 71.74 -11.12
C MET A 1 -23.88 70.67 -10.05
N LYS A 2 -25.05 70.55 -9.38
CA LYS A 2 -25.29 69.50 -8.35
C LYS A 2 -25.34 68.04 -8.87
N ASN A 3 -25.73 67.81 -10.13
CA ASN A 3 -25.86 66.44 -10.67
C ASN A 3 -24.54 65.79 -11.12
N ILE A 4 -23.48 66.58 -11.33
CA ILE A 4 -22.16 66.06 -11.71
C ILE A 4 -21.42 65.48 -10.50
N TYR A 5 -21.60 66.07 -9.31
CA TYR A 5 -21.01 65.56 -8.07
C TYR A 5 -21.65 64.25 -7.59
N LEU A 6 -22.95 64.05 -7.84
CA LEU A 6 -23.63 62.80 -7.48
C LEU A 6 -23.19 61.63 -8.40
N LEU A 7 -22.96 61.91 -9.69
CA LEU A 7 -22.44 60.91 -10.63
C LEU A 7 -20.97 60.54 -10.30
N LEU A 8 -20.14 61.53 -9.94
CA LEU A 8 -18.75 61.30 -9.49
C LEU A 8 -18.69 60.57 -8.15
N LEU A 9 -19.65 60.75 -7.24
CA LEU A 9 -19.72 60.01 -5.97
C LEU A 9 -20.11 58.55 -6.21
N ILE A 10 -21.06 58.28 -7.11
CA ILE A 10 -21.50 56.91 -7.45
C ILE A 10 -20.39 56.14 -8.19
N VAL A 11 -19.66 56.80 -9.10
CA VAL A 11 -18.50 56.19 -9.78
C VAL A 11 -17.35 55.94 -8.80
N SER A 12 -17.13 56.82 -7.81
CA SER A 12 -16.13 56.60 -6.75
C SER A 12 -16.48 55.43 -5.83
N ILE A 13 -17.77 55.23 -5.50
CA ILE A 13 -18.23 54.13 -4.66
C ILE A 13 -18.13 52.78 -5.39
N PHE A 14 -18.33 52.74 -6.71
CA PHE A 14 -18.09 51.52 -7.52
C PHE A 14 -16.60 51.21 -7.74
N ILE A 15 -15.72 52.22 -7.80
CA ILE A 15 -14.27 51.98 -7.90
C ILE A 15 -13.67 51.55 -6.56
N LEU A 16 -14.26 51.95 -5.42
CA LEU A 16 -13.82 51.53 -4.09
C LEU A 16 -14.39 50.18 -3.62
N SER A 17 -15.49 49.68 -4.22
CA SER A 17 -16.05 48.34 -3.89
C SER A 17 -15.43 47.18 -4.69
N CYS A 18 -14.46 47.45 -5.57
CA CYS A 18 -13.74 46.42 -6.35
C CYS A 18 -12.29 46.25 -5.86
N SER A 19 -12.08 46.24 -4.54
CA SER A 19 -10.77 45.97 -3.94
C SER A 19 -10.61 44.53 -3.45
N ASN A 20 -11.64 43.69 -3.55
CA ASN A 20 -11.44 42.24 -3.55
C ASN A 20 -10.93 41.88 -4.94
N LYS A 21 -9.61 42.02 -5.14
CA LYS A 21 -8.96 41.40 -6.31
C LYS A 21 -9.20 39.90 -6.19
N ILE A 22 -10.25 39.41 -6.85
CA ILE A 22 -10.32 38.00 -7.21
C ILE A 22 -9.18 37.83 -8.21
N THR A 23 -8.02 37.38 -7.73
CA THR A 23 -6.89 37.02 -8.57
C THR A 23 -7.36 35.87 -9.45
N ALA A 24 -7.38 36.10 -10.76
CA ALA A 24 -7.72 35.05 -11.70
C ALA A 24 -6.77 33.86 -11.48
N PRO A 25 -7.24 32.60 -11.64
CA PRO A 25 -6.38 31.44 -11.53
C PRO A 25 -5.18 31.59 -12.47
N SER A 26 -4.00 31.18 -11.99
CA SER A 26 -2.80 31.18 -12.83
C SER A 26 -2.61 29.81 -13.47
N GLU A 27 -2.24 29.78 -14.74
CA GLU A 27 -1.98 28.54 -15.47
C GLU A 27 -0.49 28.39 -15.77
N SER A 28 0.05 27.18 -15.57
CA SER A 28 1.43 26.83 -15.92
C SER A 28 1.50 25.35 -16.26
N ASN A 29 2.03 25.00 -17.44
CA ASN A 29 2.16 23.63 -17.92
C ASN A 29 0.85 22.82 -17.87
N GLY A 30 -0.29 23.44 -18.21
CA GLY A 30 -1.60 22.79 -18.16
C GLY A 30 -2.17 22.57 -16.75
N ILE A 31 -1.52 23.13 -15.72
CA ILE A 31 -1.99 23.12 -14.34
C ILE A 31 -2.58 24.49 -14.04
N ILE A 32 -3.84 24.51 -13.62
CA ILE A 32 -4.56 25.67 -13.13
C ILE A 32 -4.36 25.73 -11.61
N TYR A 33 -3.86 26.85 -11.11
CA TYR A 33 -3.67 27.11 -9.69
C TYR A 33 -4.57 28.25 -9.22
N TYR A 34 -5.31 28.01 -8.14
CA TYR A 34 -6.27 28.93 -7.55
C TYR A 34 -5.64 29.64 -6.35
N ASP A 35 -5.91 30.94 -6.22
CA ASP A 35 -5.43 31.75 -5.11
C ASP A 35 -6.05 31.29 -3.79
N TYR A 36 -5.22 31.12 -2.75
CA TYR A 36 -5.66 30.54 -1.47
C TYR A 36 -6.81 31.31 -0.81
N ASP A 37 -6.80 32.64 -0.90
CA ASP A 37 -7.77 33.50 -0.22
C ASP A 37 -9.12 33.51 -0.92
N THR A 38 -9.14 33.19 -2.22
CA THR A 38 -10.34 33.24 -3.06
C THR A 38 -10.78 31.87 -3.62
N ALA A 39 -9.99 30.83 -3.35
CA ALA A 39 -10.29 29.46 -3.75
C ALA A 39 -11.66 28.99 -3.25
N GLU A 40 -12.32 28.20 -4.08
CA GLU A 40 -13.55 27.50 -3.72
C GLU A 40 -13.32 26.66 -2.47
N THR A 41 -14.28 26.68 -1.53
CA THR A 41 -14.25 25.86 -0.33
C THR A 41 -15.35 24.83 -0.33
N LYS A 42 -15.02 23.62 0.13
CA LYS A 42 -15.95 22.52 0.37
C LYS A 42 -15.70 21.89 1.73
N LYS A 43 -16.69 21.19 2.28
CA LYS A 43 -16.54 20.44 3.53
C LYS A 43 -16.56 18.95 3.25
N TYR A 44 -15.52 18.25 3.67
CA TYR A 44 -15.40 16.82 3.51
C TYR A 44 -15.20 16.13 4.87
N SER A 45 -15.81 14.96 5.02
CA SER A 45 -15.50 14.05 6.13
C SER A 45 -14.31 13.18 5.73
N ILE A 46 -13.28 13.17 6.57
CA ILE A 46 -12.07 12.38 6.39
C ILE A 46 -11.75 11.64 7.69
N ILE A 47 -11.11 10.48 7.55
CA ILE A 47 -10.54 9.70 8.64
C ILE A 47 -9.16 10.26 9.00
N LYS A 48 -8.91 10.45 10.29
CA LYS A 48 -7.61 10.77 10.88
C LYS A 48 -7.26 9.75 11.96
N LYS A 49 -5.97 9.45 12.11
CA LYS A 49 -5.46 8.59 13.18
C LYS A 49 -5.08 9.42 14.40
N ASP A 50 -5.70 9.13 15.54
CA ASP A 50 -5.34 9.71 16.83
C ASP A 50 -4.35 8.80 17.57
N HIS A 51 -3.12 9.28 17.72
CA HIS A 51 -2.03 8.55 18.38
C HIS A 51 -2.08 8.61 19.92
N ASN A 52 -2.97 9.42 20.52
CA ASN A 52 -3.18 9.37 21.97
C ASN A 52 -4.01 8.15 22.40
N ILE A 53 -4.99 7.78 21.57
CA ILE A 53 -5.95 6.69 21.85
C ILE A 53 -5.81 5.51 20.86
N TYR A 54 -4.87 5.62 19.91
CA TYR A 54 -4.57 4.63 18.86
C TYR A 54 -5.79 4.19 18.06
N THR A 55 -6.69 5.12 17.75
CA THR A 55 -7.91 4.86 16.97
C THR A 55 -8.02 5.78 15.77
N ASP A 56 -8.77 5.32 14.79
CA ASP A 56 -9.20 6.12 13.64
C ASP A 56 -10.45 6.91 14.05
N ILE A 57 -10.51 8.20 13.71
CA ILE A 57 -11.64 9.10 13.99
C ILE A 57 -12.09 9.80 12.71
N THR A 58 -13.40 10.02 12.57
CA THR A 58 -13.97 10.78 11.46
C THR A 58 -14.04 12.26 11.83
N VAL A 59 -13.45 13.11 10.98
CA VAL A 59 -13.39 14.56 11.16
C VAL A 59 -13.98 15.25 9.94
N LYS A 60 -14.87 16.21 10.17
CA LYS A 60 -15.43 17.06 9.12
C LYS A 60 -14.61 18.36 9.03
N SER A 61 -13.87 18.51 7.95
CA SER A 61 -12.96 19.64 7.72
C SER A 61 -13.37 20.46 6.50
N THR A 62 -12.97 21.74 6.49
CA THR A 62 -13.08 22.61 5.32
C THR A 62 -11.83 22.43 4.46
N PHE A 63 -12.01 22.31 3.15
CA PHE A 63 -10.95 22.18 2.16
C PHE A 63 -11.07 23.28 1.10
N LYS A 64 -9.93 23.73 0.58
CA LYS A 64 -9.82 24.71 -0.50
C LYS A 64 -9.35 24.02 -1.77
N LYS A 65 -10.03 24.24 -2.91
CA LYS A 65 -9.57 23.78 -4.23
C LYS A 65 -8.40 24.65 -4.67
N LEU A 66 -7.17 24.13 -4.59
CA LEU A 66 -5.97 24.94 -4.84
C LEU A 66 -5.36 24.69 -6.22
N ALA A 67 -5.57 23.51 -6.80
CA ALA A 67 -5.04 23.23 -8.12
C ALA A 67 -5.86 22.19 -8.87
N GLU A 68 -5.68 22.16 -10.18
CA GLU A 68 -6.31 21.21 -11.09
C GLU A 68 -5.46 21.07 -12.35
N SER A 69 -5.36 19.85 -12.88
CA SER A 69 -4.64 19.53 -14.11
C SER A 69 -5.48 18.59 -14.98
N GLN A 70 -4.86 17.84 -15.88
CA GLN A 70 -5.56 16.95 -16.79
C GLN A 70 -6.28 15.82 -16.05
N ASN A 71 -5.58 15.12 -15.15
CA ASN A 71 -6.08 13.91 -14.50
C ASN A 71 -6.36 14.09 -13.00
N THR A 72 -6.15 15.29 -12.43
CA THR A 72 -6.31 15.51 -10.98
C THR A 72 -6.91 16.85 -10.57
N ILE A 73 -7.59 16.85 -9.42
CA ILE A 73 -8.02 18.03 -8.66
C ILE A 73 -7.42 17.95 -7.25
N ILE A 74 -6.79 19.03 -6.79
CA ILE A 74 -6.19 19.13 -5.45
C ILE A 74 -7.05 20.00 -4.53
N TYR A 75 -7.56 19.39 -3.47
CA TYR A 75 -8.16 20.06 -2.33
C TYR A 75 -7.23 19.95 -1.12
N VAL A 76 -6.94 21.08 -0.47
CA VAL A 76 -6.10 21.14 0.73
C VAL A 76 -6.95 21.54 1.93
N GLU A 77 -6.82 20.83 3.05
CA GLU A 77 -7.48 21.20 4.31
C GLU A 77 -7.08 22.63 4.72
N ASP A 78 -8.08 23.45 5.07
CA ASP A 78 -7.87 24.85 5.42
C ASP A 78 -6.92 24.98 6.63
N GLY A 79 -5.92 25.86 6.51
CA GLY A 79 -4.91 26.08 7.54
C GLY A 79 -3.70 25.15 7.48
N GLN A 80 -3.61 24.24 6.50
CA GLN A 80 -2.39 23.46 6.28
C GLN A 80 -1.27 24.33 5.69
N ASP A 81 -0.05 24.15 6.22
CA ASP A 81 1.15 24.80 5.72
C ASP A 81 1.73 24.00 4.55
N ILE A 82 1.23 24.26 3.34
CA ILE A 82 1.67 23.63 2.10
C ILE A 82 2.02 24.71 1.08
N THR A 83 3.16 24.56 0.42
CA THR A 83 3.62 25.54 -0.57
C THR A 83 3.04 25.23 -1.93
N ARG A 84 2.89 26.28 -2.75
CA ARG A 84 2.55 26.14 -4.17
C ARG A 84 3.52 25.18 -4.88
N ASP A 85 4.83 25.31 -4.63
CA ASP A 85 5.84 24.48 -5.26
C ASP A 85 5.67 23.00 -4.92
N TYR A 86 5.27 22.67 -3.68
CA TYR A 86 4.95 21.30 -3.29
C TYR A 86 3.78 20.75 -4.11
N ILE A 87 2.67 21.51 -4.20
CA ILE A 87 1.47 21.12 -4.98
C ILE A 87 1.83 20.92 -6.46
N MET A 88 2.59 21.85 -7.04
CA MET A 88 3.00 21.77 -8.44
C MET A 88 3.92 20.56 -8.69
N ASN A 89 4.87 20.27 -7.79
CA ASN A 89 5.74 19.11 -7.90
C ASN A 89 4.97 17.80 -7.77
N PHE A 90 4.00 17.75 -6.85
CA PHE A 90 3.08 16.61 -6.71
C PHE A 90 2.34 16.35 -8.01
N ILE A 91 1.63 17.36 -8.54
CA ILE A 91 0.83 17.22 -9.76
C ILE A 91 1.70 16.80 -10.94
N ASN A 92 2.83 17.47 -11.17
CA ASN A 92 3.70 17.16 -12.32
C ASN A 92 4.14 15.69 -12.31
N LYS A 93 4.56 15.17 -11.15
CA LYS A 93 4.97 13.77 -11.03
C LYS A 93 3.78 12.81 -11.12
N PHE A 94 2.63 13.17 -10.53
CA PHE A 94 1.41 12.36 -10.66
C PHE A 94 1.00 12.22 -12.14
N GLU A 95 0.98 13.31 -12.89
CA GLU A 95 0.67 13.32 -14.32
C GLU A 95 1.67 12.49 -15.15
N GLU A 96 2.96 12.52 -14.77
CA GLU A 96 4.00 11.66 -15.38
C GLU A 96 3.71 10.17 -15.16
N TYR A 97 3.27 9.78 -13.96
CA TYR A 97 3.08 8.38 -13.58
C TYR A 97 1.69 7.83 -13.92
N TYR A 98 0.67 8.67 -13.98
CA TYR A 98 -0.74 8.29 -14.13
C TYR A 98 -0.98 7.37 -15.33
N HIS A 99 -0.45 7.74 -16.50
CA HIS A 99 -0.61 6.92 -17.70
C HIS A 99 0.01 5.53 -17.55
N LYS A 100 1.13 5.41 -16.84
CA LYS A 100 1.78 4.13 -16.62
C LYS A 100 0.98 3.24 -15.68
N GLU A 101 0.42 3.82 -14.61
CA GLU A 101 -0.47 3.13 -13.67
C GLU A 101 -1.68 2.54 -14.39
N VAL A 102 -2.37 3.37 -15.18
CA VAL A 102 -3.54 2.95 -15.97
C VAL A 102 -3.17 1.88 -17.00
N GLU A 103 -2.04 2.03 -17.68
CA GLU A 103 -1.53 1.05 -18.65
C GLU A 103 -1.27 -0.33 -18.02
N ILE A 104 -0.92 -0.38 -16.73
CA ILE A 104 -0.63 -1.63 -16.02
C ILE A 104 -1.90 -2.22 -15.42
N TYR A 105 -2.74 -1.44 -14.73
CA TYR A 105 -3.82 -1.99 -13.90
C TYR A 105 -5.23 -1.81 -14.47
N GLY A 106 -5.42 -0.90 -15.42
CA GLY A 106 -6.73 -0.56 -15.98
C GLY A 106 -7.17 0.86 -15.65
N GLU A 107 -8.37 1.21 -16.10
CA GLU A 107 -8.92 2.55 -15.91
C GLU A 107 -9.53 2.69 -14.49
N PRO A 108 -9.37 3.85 -13.84
CA PRO A 108 -10.19 4.18 -12.67
C PRO A 108 -11.68 4.29 -13.07
N SER A 109 -12.56 4.37 -12.08
CA SER A 109 -13.95 4.76 -12.34
C SER A 109 -14.03 6.26 -12.63
N ASP A 110 -15.19 6.72 -13.11
CA ASP A 110 -15.54 8.14 -13.24
C ASP A 110 -16.99 8.31 -12.77
N ILE A 111 -17.21 8.09 -11.47
CA ILE A 111 -18.55 8.04 -10.86
C ILE A 111 -19.19 9.43 -10.85
N ASP A 112 -18.38 10.48 -10.72
CA ASP A 112 -18.86 11.86 -10.66
C ASP A 112 -18.85 12.57 -12.03
N GLY A 113 -18.26 11.94 -13.06
CA GLY A 113 -18.25 12.42 -14.44
C GLY A 113 -17.28 13.57 -14.69
N ASN A 114 -16.36 13.84 -13.76
CA ASN A 114 -15.39 14.93 -13.89
C ASN A 114 -14.11 14.49 -14.64
N GLY A 115 -13.88 13.18 -14.77
CA GLY A 115 -12.73 12.57 -15.47
C GLY A 115 -11.39 12.68 -14.75
N LYS A 116 -11.37 12.93 -13.43
CA LYS A 116 -10.18 13.25 -12.62
C LYS A 116 -10.23 12.60 -11.25
N ILE A 117 -9.04 12.31 -10.73
CA ILE A 117 -8.84 11.87 -9.36
C ILE A 117 -8.81 13.08 -8.43
N ILE A 118 -9.55 13.04 -7.33
CA ILE A 118 -9.62 14.14 -6.36
C ILE A 118 -8.73 13.81 -5.15
N PHE A 119 -7.66 14.59 -4.95
CA PHE A 119 -6.82 14.45 -3.77
C PHE A 119 -7.30 15.36 -2.64
N LEU A 120 -7.58 14.77 -1.48
CA LEU A 120 -7.86 15.47 -0.23
C LEU A 120 -6.60 15.48 0.63
N MET A 121 -5.81 16.55 0.52
CA MET A 121 -4.56 16.74 1.23
C MET A 121 -4.77 17.33 2.62
N ALA A 122 -4.32 16.61 3.66
CA ALA A 122 -4.48 17.01 5.05
C ALA A 122 -3.35 16.48 5.94
N SER A 123 -3.33 16.92 7.21
CA SER A 123 -2.61 16.18 8.25
C SER A 123 -3.52 15.06 8.77
N LEU A 124 -3.26 13.82 8.39
CA LEU A 124 -4.04 12.63 8.75
C LEU A 124 -3.62 12.04 10.10
N ASN A 125 -2.43 12.38 10.59
CA ASN A 125 -1.89 11.90 11.86
C ASN A 125 -1.94 13.00 12.93
N ILE A 126 -2.89 12.89 13.88
CA ILE A 126 -3.02 13.83 15.01
C ILE A 126 -2.37 13.26 16.26
N ASN A 127 -1.77 14.13 17.08
CA ASN A 127 -1.05 13.77 18.32
C ASN A 127 0.14 12.79 18.15
N LYS A 128 0.58 12.55 16.90
CA LYS A 128 1.69 11.65 16.58
C LYS A 128 2.99 12.09 17.26
N LYS A 129 3.68 11.16 17.92
CA LYS A 129 5.01 11.37 18.49
C LYS A 129 6.10 10.95 17.50
N PRO A 130 7.36 11.40 17.69
CA PRO A 130 8.48 10.89 16.91
C PRO A 130 8.54 9.36 16.95
N ASN A 131 8.83 8.73 15.81
CA ASN A 131 8.99 7.29 15.62
C ASN A 131 7.73 6.44 15.81
N GLU A 132 6.56 7.04 16.01
CA GLU A 132 5.29 6.31 15.89
C GLU A 132 4.98 6.05 14.39
N PRO A 133 4.35 4.93 14.04
CA PRO A 133 3.92 4.70 12.67
C PRO A 133 2.91 5.75 12.20
N SER A 134 2.86 6.08 10.90
CA SER A 134 1.90 7.04 10.33
C SER A 134 0.97 6.39 9.32
N LEU A 135 -0.24 6.93 9.23
CA LEU A 135 -1.12 6.84 8.07
C LEU A 135 -0.56 7.72 6.94
N GLY A 136 -0.05 7.15 5.85
CA GLY A 136 0.46 7.93 4.71
C GLY A 136 -0.65 8.47 3.80
N GLY A 137 -1.76 7.75 3.72
CA GLY A 137 -2.90 8.05 2.86
C GLY A 137 -3.87 6.88 2.87
N TYR A 138 -5.02 7.03 2.20
CA TYR A 138 -5.95 5.93 1.99
C TYR A 138 -6.96 6.20 0.87
N PHE A 139 -7.35 5.12 0.21
CA PHE A 139 -8.58 4.98 -0.56
C PHE A 139 -9.67 4.30 0.28
N THR A 140 -10.94 4.67 0.06
CA THR A 140 -12.08 3.93 0.59
C THR A 140 -13.16 3.74 -0.48
N PRO A 141 -13.65 2.50 -0.72
CA PRO A 141 -14.76 2.26 -1.63
C PRO A 141 -16.04 3.01 -1.28
N SER A 142 -16.21 3.40 -0.01
CA SER A 142 -17.38 4.15 0.44
C SER A 142 -17.49 5.51 -0.25
N ASP A 143 -16.38 6.12 -0.66
CA ASP A 143 -16.37 7.36 -1.43
C ASP A 143 -16.94 7.17 -2.84
N LEU A 144 -16.71 5.99 -3.44
CA LEU A 144 -17.31 5.63 -4.71
C LEU A 144 -18.76 5.20 -4.56
N LEU A 145 -19.17 4.55 -3.47
CA LEU A 145 -20.52 3.98 -3.31
C LEU A 145 -21.54 4.96 -2.71
N TYR A 146 -21.13 5.70 -1.68
CA TYR A 146 -21.98 6.56 -0.86
C TYR A 146 -21.58 8.03 -0.96
N GLY A 147 -20.29 8.28 -1.20
CA GLY A 147 -19.74 9.62 -1.32
C GLY A 147 -19.63 10.35 0.01
N LYS A 148 -19.25 11.63 -0.06
CA LYS A 148 -19.06 12.53 1.08
C LYS A 148 -20.22 13.52 1.15
N ASN A 149 -21.21 13.22 2.01
CA ASN A 149 -22.51 13.92 2.04
C ASN A 149 -23.30 13.76 0.72
N GLY A 150 -23.24 12.59 0.10
CA GLY A 150 -23.90 12.29 -1.18
C GLY A 150 -23.13 12.71 -2.43
N GLU A 151 -22.00 13.41 -2.28
CA GLU A 151 -21.05 13.67 -3.37
C GLU A 151 -20.12 12.46 -3.53
N ARG A 152 -20.48 11.54 -4.42
CA ARG A 152 -19.64 10.41 -4.82
C ARG A 152 -18.49 10.90 -5.69
N GLY A 153 -17.36 10.20 -5.70
CA GLY A 153 -16.23 10.52 -6.58
C GLY A 153 -14.96 9.75 -6.24
N GLU A 154 -13.98 9.88 -7.13
CA GLU A 154 -12.67 9.25 -7.09
C GLU A 154 -11.72 9.96 -6.11
N TYR A 155 -12.04 9.90 -4.81
CA TYR A 155 -11.26 10.56 -3.77
C TYR A 155 -10.08 9.70 -3.28
N LEU A 156 -8.89 10.30 -3.22
CA LEU A 156 -7.72 9.77 -2.52
C LEU A 156 -7.32 10.73 -1.39
N HIS A 157 -7.07 10.20 -0.19
CA HIS A 157 -6.72 11.00 0.98
C HIS A 157 -5.23 10.96 1.23
N VAL A 158 -4.63 12.12 1.45
CA VAL A 158 -3.17 12.28 1.46
C VAL A 158 -2.71 12.86 2.80
N ASP A 159 -1.74 12.22 3.45
CA ASP A 159 -0.97 12.85 4.52
C ASP A 159 0.20 13.64 3.93
N ILE A 160 0.24 14.95 4.16
CA ILE A 160 1.23 15.84 3.54
C ILE A 160 2.55 15.98 4.32
N LYS A 161 2.80 15.11 5.32
CA LYS A 161 3.91 15.29 6.27
C LYS A 161 5.23 14.66 5.88
N ASP A 162 5.29 13.95 4.75
CA ASP A 162 6.49 13.23 4.31
C ASP A 162 7.11 13.83 3.03
N SER A 163 8.25 13.25 2.61
CA SER A 163 8.90 13.52 1.33
C SER A 163 7.89 13.42 0.19
N ILE A 164 8.06 14.26 -0.83
CA ILE A 164 7.20 14.23 -2.02
C ILE A 164 7.24 12.87 -2.73
N ASP A 165 8.38 12.17 -2.67
CA ASP A 165 8.55 10.84 -3.27
C ASP A 165 7.73 9.79 -2.54
N SER A 166 7.82 9.74 -1.20
CA SER A 166 7.00 8.86 -0.37
C SER A 166 5.51 9.14 -0.54
N VAL A 167 5.11 10.41 -0.53
CA VAL A 167 3.70 10.80 -0.68
C VAL A 167 3.18 10.37 -2.04
N LEU A 168 3.93 10.58 -3.12
CA LEU A 168 3.52 10.13 -4.45
C LEU A 168 3.48 8.62 -4.56
N GLY A 169 4.48 7.91 -4.06
CA GLY A 169 4.46 6.44 -4.05
C GLY A 169 3.25 5.88 -3.30
N THR A 170 2.89 6.51 -2.18
CA THR A 170 1.66 6.20 -1.45
C THR A 170 0.43 6.45 -2.31
N MET A 171 0.37 7.58 -3.01
CA MET A 171 -0.78 7.91 -3.87
C MET A 171 -0.91 7.01 -5.09
N MET A 172 0.20 6.50 -5.64
CA MET A 172 0.15 5.48 -6.68
C MET A 172 -0.36 4.13 -6.13
N HIS A 173 0.02 3.76 -4.90
CA HIS A 173 -0.54 2.60 -4.17
C HIS A 173 -2.05 2.74 -3.97
N GLU A 174 -2.53 3.90 -3.50
CA GLU A 174 -3.97 4.12 -3.31
C GLU A 174 -4.74 4.22 -4.63
N LEU A 175 -4.13 4.78 -5.68
CA LEU A 175 -4.73 4.81 -7.02
C LEU A 175 -4.89 3.39 -7.58
N GLN A 176 -3.92 2.50 -7.32
CA GLN A 176 -4.06 1.09 -7.67
C GLN A 176 -5.32 0.49 -7.05
N HIS A 177 -5.58 0.73 -5.75
CA HIS A 177 -6.76 0.19 -5.09
C HIS A 177 -8.05 0.71 -5.70
N LEU A 178 -8.10 2.00 -6.06
CA LEU A 178 -9.24 2.60 -6.74
C LEU A 178 -9.48 1.92 -8.10
N ILE A 179 -8.42 1.75 -8.92
CA ILE A 179 -8.49 1.04 -10.19
C ILE A 179 -8.94 -0.42 -9.98
N ASN A 180 -8.35 -1.11 -8.99
CA ASN A 180 -8.67 -2.49 -8.67
C ASN A 180 -10.15 -2.64 -8.33
N TYR A 181 -10.69 -1.73 -7.53
CA TYR A 181 -12.10 -1.72 -7.16
C TYR A 181 -13.01 -1.52 -8.38
N ASN A 182 -12.65 -0.60 -9.28
CA ASN A 182 -13.38 -0.41 -10.53
C ASN A 182 -13.36 -1.69 -11.40
N MET A 183 -12.18 -2.25 -11.64
CA MET A 183 -11.99 -3.40 -12.52
C MET A 183 -12.63 -4.68 -11.97
N ASN A 184 -12.57 -4.90 -10.66
CA ASN A 184 -12.98 -6.16 -10.04
C ASN A 184 -14.38 -6.09 -9.44
N VAL A 185 -14.74 -5.01 -8.75
CA VAL A 185 -16.04 -4.91 -8.06
C VAL A 185 -17.09 -4.28 -8.96
N ILE A 186 -16.84 -3.09 -9.50
CA ILE A 186 -17.82 -2.36 -10.33
C ILE A 186 -18.03 -3.09 -11.67
N ASN A 187 -16.95 -3.45 -12.35
CA ASN A 187 -17.02 -4.09 -13.67
C ASN A 187 -17.00 -5.63 -13.60
N GLY A 188 -16.44 -6.20 -12.54
CA GLY A 188 -16.19 -7.64 -12.41
C GLY A 188 -17.09 -8.38 -11.41
N ASN A 189 -17.90 -7.68 -10.61
CA ASN A 189 -18.78 -8.20 -9.55
C ASN A 189 -18.11 -9.10 -8.49
N ARG A 190 -16.80 -8.99 -8.29
CA ARG A 190 -16.07 -9.77 -7.27
C ARG A 190 -14.85 -9.00 -6.77
N GLU A 191 -14.76 -8.82 -5.46
CA GLU A 191 -13.57 -8.25 -4.82
C GLU A 191 -12.35 -9.19 -4.93
N MET A 192 -11.18 -8.60 -5.14
CA MET A 192 -9.91 -9.31 -5.11
C MET A 192 -9.49 -9.56 -3.65
N ASP A 193 -9.03 -10.77 -3.34
CA ASP A 193 -8.54 -11.07 -1.98
C ASP A 193 -7.44 -10.07 -1.58
N VAL A 194 -7.50 -9.59 -0.33
CA VAL A 194 -6.62 -8.53 0.20
C VAL A 194 -5.14 -8.78 -0.13
N TRP A 195 -4.62 -9.99 0.05
CA TRP A 195 -3.21 -10.27 -0.19
C TRP A 195 -2.77 -10.00 -1.63
N LEU A 196 -3.64 -10.22 -2.62
CA LEU A 196 -3.29 -10.00 -4.03
C LEU A 196 -3.53 -8.54 -4.42
N ASN A 197 -4.60 -7.93 -3.91
CA ASN A 197 -4.86 -6.50 -4.09
C ASN A 197 -3.66 -5.69 -3.61
N GLU A 198 -3.23 -5.95 -2.37
CA GLU A 198 -2.09 -5.29 -1.75
C GLU A 198 -0.76 -5.65 -2.39
N ALA A 199 -0.56 -6.87 -2.88
CA ALA A 199 0.65 -7.19 -3.62
C ALA A 199 0.76 -6.36 -4.91
N LEU A 200 -0.34 -6.21 -5.66
CA LEU A 200 -0.35 -5.35 -6.83
C LEU A 200 -0.11 -3.88 -6.46
N SER A 201 -0.71 -3.38 -5.37
CA SER A 201 -0.44 -2.02 -4.88
C SER A 201 1.01 -1.84 -4.43
N GLU A 202 1.60 -2.77 -3.67
CA GLU A 202 3.00 -2.71 -3.26
C GLU A 202 3.99 -2.79 -4.44
N SER A 203 3.53 -3.27 -5.60
CA SER A 203 4.33 -3.21 -6.82
C SER A 203 4.43 -1.80 -7.40
N THR A 204 3.49 -0.89 -7.09
CA THR A 204 3.57 0.53 -7.45
C THR A 204 4.64 1.27 -6.63
N SER A 205 4.85 0.87 -5.38
CA SER A 205 5.95 1.40 -4.55
C SER A 205 7.30 1.20 -5.25
N TYR A 206 7.51 0.03 -5.87
CA TYR A 206 8.71 -0.24 -6.66
C TYR A 206 8.80 0.58 -7.96
N LEU A 207 7.66 0.86 -8.58
CA LEU A 207 7.57 1.57 -9.85
C LEU A 207 7.80 3.07 -9.73
N PHE A 208 7.33 3.67 -8.65
CA PHE A 208 7.13 5.12 -8.57
C PHE A 208 7.76 5.81 -7.36
N SER A 209 8.35 5.06 -6.41
CA SER A 209 9.04 5.64 -5.25
C SER A 209 10.31 4.89 -4.85
N GLU A 210 11.43 5.61 -4.90
CA GLU A 210 12.71 5.09 -4.40
C GLU A 210 12.70 4.97 -2.87
N ASP A 211 12.07 5.92 -2.17
CA ASP A 211 11.99 5.96 -0.71
C ASP A 211 11.24 4.73 -0.18
N LEU A 212 10.03 4.45 -0.69
CA LEU A 212 9.25 3.29 -0.29
C LEU A 212 9.94 1.97 -0.65
N THR A 213 10.51 1.88 -1.85
CA THR A 213 11.28 0.70 -2.28
C THR A 213 12.39 0.38 -1.28
N LYS A 214 13.15 1.38 -0.85
CA LYS A 214 14.23 1.23 0.12
C LYS A 214 13.69 0.77 1.47
N LEU A 215 12.61 1.37 1.97
CA LEU A 215 11.99 0.99 3.24
C LEU A 215 11.51 -0.47 3.23
N ARG A 216 10.82 -0.90 2.17
CA ARG A 216 10.35 -2.29 2.02
C ARG A 216 11.51 -3.28 1.94
N LYS A 217 12.55 -2.93 1.19
CA LYS A 217 13.77 -3.74 1.10
C LYS A 217 14.48 -3.86 2.45
N ASP A 218 14.64 -2.77 3.18
CA ASP A 218 15.31 -2.77 4.49
C ASP A 218 14.53 -3.62 5.51
N ALA A 219 13.19 -3.53 5.49
CA ALA A 219 12.33 -4.40 6.30
C ALA A 219 12.46 -5.89 5.91
N PHE A 220 12.44 -6.21 4.62
CA PHE A 220 12.60 -7.58 4.14
C PHE A 220 13.96 -8.18 4.57
N LEU A 221 15.04 -7.42 4.41
CA LEU A 221 16.40 -7.86 4.76
C LEU A 221 16.59 -8.16 6.25
N LYS A 222 15.75 -7.57 7.11
CA LYS A 222 15.75 -7.79 8.56
C LYS A 222 14.77 -8.89 8.99
N THR A 223 13.97 -9.43 8.07
CA THR A 223 12.89 -10.38 8.37
C THR A 223 13.24 -11.78 7.84
N PRO A 224 13.45 -12.79 8.71
CA PRO A 224 13.71 -14.17 8.31
C PRO A 224 12.43 -15.01 8.13
N TYR A 225 11.29 -14.36 7.92
CA TYR A 225 9.96 -14.95 7.80
C TYR A 225 9.26 -14.30 6.60
N TYR A 226 8.84 -15.09 5.61
CA TYR A 226 8.40 -14.56 4.31
C TYR A 226 6.95 -14.91 4.08
N SER A 227 6.09 -13.90 4.00
CA SER A 227 4.65 -14.13 3.84
C SER A 227 3.96 -12.86 3.42
N PHE A 228 3.08 -12.97 2.43
CA PHE A 228 2.12 -11.93 2.05
C PHE A 228 0.69 -12.47 1.94
N TYR A 229 0.50 -13.80 1.93
CA TYR A 229 -0.80 -14.45 1.77
C TYR A 229 -1.66 -14.38 3.05
N SER A 230 -1.06 -14.66 4.20
CA SER A 230 -1.67 -14.41 5.52
C SER A 230 -1.48 -12.95 5.93
N TRP A 231 -2.04 -12.07 5.09
CA TRP A 231 -1.80 -10.64 5.07
C TRP A 231 -1.78 -9.99 6.45
N TYR A 232 -2.81 -10.18 7.28
CA TYR A 232 -2.92 -9.47 8.56
C TYR A 232 -2.01 -9.99 9.66
N MET A 233 -1.36 -11.14 9.48
CA MET A 233 -0.60 -11.82 10.55
C MET A 233 -1.44 -12.04 11.83
N GLN A 234 -2.75 -12.24 11.63
CA GLN A 234 -3.75 -12.27 12.69
C GLN A 234 -4.65 -13.50 12.54
N SER A 235 -5.05 -14.10 13.65
CA SER A 235 -6.06 -15.15 13.63
C SER A 235 -7.45 -14.59 13.35
N ASN A 236 -8.39 -15.45 12.93
CA ASN A 236 -9.79 -15.07 12.70
C ASN A 236 -10.48 -14.44 13.92
N ASN A 237 -9.96 -14.70 15.12
CA ASN A 237 -10.49 -14.18 16.39
C ASN A 237 -9.88 -12.83 16.78
N GLY A 238 -9.01 -12.26 15.96
CA GLY A 238 -8.36 -10.97 16.22
C GLY A 238 -7.04 -11.04 17.00
N ASN A 239 -6.48 -12.23 17.20
CA ASN A 239 -5.20 -12.38 17.90
C ASN A 239 -4.03 -12.08 16.96
N ASN A 240 -3.20 -11.08 17.29
CA ASN A 240 -2.00 -10.75 16.53
C ASN A 240 -0.90 -11.78 16.80
N LEU A 241 -0.48 -12.54 15.79
CA LEU A 241 0.45 -13.67 15.94
C LEU A 241 1.91 -13.22 16.08
N PHE A 242 2.26 -12.05 15.53
CA PHE A 242 3.59 -11.44 15.62
C PHE A 242 3.53 -10.00 16.18
N GLY A 243 2.51 -9.69 16.99
CA GLY A 243 2.26 -8.34 17.49
C GLY A 243 1.72 -7.37 16.44
N SER A 244 1.48 -6.12 16.84
CA SER A 244 0.85 -5.10 15.98
C SER A 244 1.66 -4.72 14.74
N SER A 245 2.98 -4.91 14.79
CA SER A 245 3.90 -4.60 13.69
C SER A 245 4.10 -5.77 12.72
N GLY A 246 3.44 -6.92 12.96
CA GLY A 246 3.58 -8.11 12.12
C GLY A 246 3.24 -7.87 10.65
N ILE A 247 2.32 -6.93 10.36
CA ILE A 247 1.92 -6.56 9.00
C ILE A 247 3.08 -6.12 8.10
N ILE A 248 4.19 -5.62 8.67
CA ILE A 248 5.39 -5.24 7.90
C ILE A 248 5.98 -6.44 7.14
N ILE A 249 5.83 -7.66 7.68
CA ILE A 249 6.24 -8.88 7.00
C ILE A 249 5.51 -9.00 5.67
N SER A 250 4.20 -8.74 5.64
CA SER A 250 3.35 -8.78 4.46
C SER A 250 3.77 -7.78 3.40
N TYR A 251 3.84 -6.51 3.77
CA TYR A 251 4.23 -5.45 2.85
C TYR A 251 5.61 -5.68 2.24
N SER A 252 6.61 -5.94 3.09
CA SER A 252 7.98 -6.15 2.62
C SER A 252 8.10 -7.42 1.76
N SER A 253 7.41 -8.50 2.12
CA SER A 253 7.35 -9.73 1.33
C SER A 253 6.67 -9.51 -0.02
N ALA A 254 5.52 -8.83 -0.04
CA ALA A 254 4.75 -8.56 -1.25
C ALA A 254 5.55 -7.69 -2.23
N SER A 255 6.14 -6.59 -1.76
CA SER A 255 6.96 -5.70 -2.59
C SER A 255 8.16 -6.44 -3.23
N ILE A 256 8.89 -7.23 -2.43
CA ILE A 256 10.03 -8.02 -2.94
C ILE A 256 9.59 -9.16 -3.86
N PHE A 257 8.46 -9.81 -3.57
CA PHE A 257 7.89 -10.85 -4.41
C PHE A 257 7.50 -10.31 -5.78
N MET A 258 6.82 -9.18 -5.84
CA MET A 258 6.39 -8.56 -7.09
C MET A 258 7.60 -8.12 -7.92
N ASN A 259 8.60 -7.49 -7.29
CA ASN A 259 9.84 -7.14 -7.97
C ASN A 259 10.57 -8.38 -8.54
N TRP A 260 10.60 -9.48 -7.78
CA TRP A 260 11.11 -10.76 -8.29
C TRP A 260 10.31 -11.23 -9.50
N LEU A 261 8.97 -11.26 -9.45
CA LEU A 261 8.13 -11.65 -10.58
C LEU A 261 8.43 -10.81 -11.83
N ASN A 262 8.49 -9.50 -11.68
CA ASN A 262 8.81 -8.60 -12.79
C ASN A 262 10.20 -8.91 -13.37
N THR A 263 11.21 -9.06 -12.50
CA THR A 263 12.58 -9.39 -12.91
C THR A 263 12.63 -10.72 -13.68
N LYS A 264 11.93 -11.75 -13.20
CA LYS A 264 11.88 -13.07 -13.85
C LYS A 264 11.13 -13.09 -15.18
N THR A 265 10.31 -12.08 -15.44
CA THR A 265 9.47 -11.98 -16.64
C THR A 265 9.90 -10.88 -17.59
N GLY A 266 11.13 -10.38 -17.44
CA GLY A 266 11.76 -9.46 -18.40
C GLY A 266 11.76 -7.99 -17.97
N GLY A 267 11.26 -7.66 -16.78
CA GLY A 267 11.43 -6.36 -16.15
C GLY A 267 10.57 -5.22 -16.69
N ASN A 268 9.57 -5.52 -17.53
CA ASN A 268 8.73 -4.54 -18.23
C ASN A 268 7.31 -4.42 -17.69
N TYR A 269 7.04 -5.00 -16.51
CA TYR A 269 5.79 -4.94 -15.76
C TYR A 269 4.59 -5.64 -16.43
N ASN A 270 4.81 -6.36 -17.54
CA ASN A 270 3.76 -7.11 -18.22
C ASN A 270 3.11 -8.16 -17.33
N ILE A 271 3.87 -8.80 -16.43
CA ILE A 271 3.30 -9.76 -15.49
C ILE A 271 2.26 -9.12 -14.56
N TYR A 272 2.47 -7.87 -14.12
CA TYR A 272 1.50 -7.18 -13.27
C TYR A 272 0.20 -6.92 -14.05
N ARG A 273 0.33 -6.49 -15.31
CA ARG A 273 -0.83 -6.33 -16.21
C ARG A 273 -1.57 -7.64 -16.42
N GLU A 274 -0.85 -8.73 -16.72
CA GLU A 274 -1.47 -10.04 -16.93
C GLU A 274 -2.24 -10.53 -15.69
N ILE A 275 -1.72 -10.26 -14.49
CA ILE A 275 -2.40 -10.58 -13.24
C ILE A 275 -3.61 -9.65 -13.02
N ALA A 276 -3.45 -8.34 -13.18
CA ALA A 276 -4.51 -7.35 -12.94
C ALA A 276 -5.70 -7.52 -13.91
N TYR A 277 -5.43 -7.84 -15.18
CA TYR A 277 -6.44 -8.05 -16.22
C TYR A 277 -6.99 -9.49 -16.27
N SER A 278 -6.51 -10.38 -15.39
CA SER A 278 -7.04 -11.74 -15.31
C SER A 278 -8.51 -11.75 -14.89
N SER A 279 -9.25 -12.76 -15.37
CA SER A 279 -10.72 -12.83 -15.20
C SER A 279 -11.16 -12.65 -13.75
N SER A 280 -12.13 -11.76 -13.54
CA SER A 280 -12.67 -11.52 -12.20
C SER A 280 -13.36 -12.75 -11.59
N SER A 281 -13.74 -13.73 -12.42
CA SER A 281 -14.36 -14.98 -11.99
C SER A 281 -13.42 -15.92 -11.23
N LEU A 282 -12.11 -15.79 -11.44
CA LEU A 282 -11.09 -16.63 -10.81
C LEU A 282 -10.82 -16.17 -9.38
N THR A 283 -10.46 -17.11 -8.51
CA THR A 283 -9.88 -16.80 -7.19
C THR A 283 -8.54 -16.08 -7.35
N SER A 284 -8.13 -15.28 -6.36
CA SER A 284 -6.84 -14.59 -6.42
C SER A 284 -5.66 -15.56 -6.58
N GLU A 285 -5.73 -16.76 -5.99
CA GLU A 285 -4.69 -17.78 -6.17
C GLU A 285 -4.66 -18.31 -7.60
N GLU A 286 -5.80 -18.63 -8.22
CA GLU A 286 -5.88 -19.05 -9.63
C GLU A 286 -5.37 -17.97 -10.59
N ARG A 287 -5.66 -16.68 -10.30
CA ARG A 287 -5.17 -15.55 -11.09
C ARG A 287 -3.65 -15.48 -11.07
N LEU A 288 -3.04 -15.52 -9.88
CA LEU A 288 -1.59 -15.50 -9.76
C LEU A 288 -0.97 -16.74 -10.39
N THR A 289 -1.45 -17.93 -10.02
CA THR A 289 -0.84 -19.22 -10.41
C THR A 289 -1.00 -19.52 -11.90
N GLY A 290 -2.12 -19.12 -12.51
CA GLY A 290 -2.32 -19.22 -13.96
C GLY A 290 -1.28 -18.43 -14.75
N ILE A 291 -0.92 -17.24 -14.28
CA ILE A 291 0.13 -16.41 -14.91
C ILE A 291 1.53 -16.95 -14.57
N THR A 292 1.83 -17.29 -13.30
CA THR A 292 3.16 -17.81 -12.94
C THR A 292 3.47 -19.13 -13.63
N SER A 293 2.48 -19.99 -13.85
CA SER A 293 2.64 -21.25 -14.59
C SER A 293 3.07 -21.01 -16.04
N LYS A 294 2.45 -20.03 -16.74
CA LYS A 294 2.84 -19.60 -18.09
C LYS A 294 4.32 -19.20 -18.19
N TYR A 295 4.88 -18.63 -17.13
CA TYR A 295 6.29 -18.23 -17.05
C TYR A 295 7.20 -19.29 -16.42
N GLY A 296 6.69 -20.47 -16.07
CA GLY A 296 7.48 -21.53 -15.43
C GLY A 296 7.95 -21.19 -14.00
N LEU A 297 7.26 -20.27 -13.33
CA LEU A 297 7.59 -19.81 -11.97
C LEU A 297 6.86 -20.61 -10.87
N GLY A 298 5.93 -21.48 -11.25
CA GLY A 298 5.22 -22.40 -10.37
C GLY A 298 3.77 -22.60 -10.80
N ASP A 299 3.28 -23.83 -10.67
CA ASP A 299 1.93 -24.23 -11.12
C ASP A 299 0.87 -24.12 -10.02
N ASN A 300 1.28 -23.89 -8.79
CA ASN A 300 0.42 -23.67 -7.63
C ASN A 300 1.14 -22.74 -6.64
N MET A 301 0.41 -22.17 -5.68
CA MET A 301 0.99 -21.18 -4.76
C MET A 301 2.13 -21.75 -3.92
N ASN A 302 2.13 -23.04 -3.55
CA ASN A 302 3.25 -23.63 -2.81
C ASN A 302 4.53 -23.62 -3.64
N ASP A 303 4.43 -23.99 -4.92
CA ASP A 303 5.57 -23.98 -5.83
C ASP A 303 6.06 -22.57 -6.14
N VAL A 304 5.15 -21.60 -6.29
CA VAL A 304 5.47 -20.18 -6.45
C VAL A 304 6.23 -19.65 -5.24
N MET A 305 5.72 -19.85 -4.03
CA MET A 305 6.36 -19.37 -2.79
C MET A 305 7.74 -20.00 -2.61
N LEU A 306 7.89 -21.31 -2.84
CA LEU A 306 9.18 -21.99 -2.74
C LEU A 306 10.14 -21.58 -3.87
N ASN A 307 9.66 -21.33 -5.10
CA ASN A 307 10.49 -20.91 -6.23
C ASN A 307 10.98 -19.48 -6.07
N TRP A 308 10.14 -18.61 -5.49
CA TRP A 308 10.54 -17.26 -5.12
C TRP A 308 11.72 -17.26 -4.17
N ILE A 309 11.62 -17.99 -3.05
CA ILE A 309 12.71 -18.05 -2.05
C ILE A 309 13.97 -18.73 -2.63
N ASP A 310 13.83 -19.81 -3.40
CA ASP A 310 14.97 -20.43 -4.09
C ASP A 310 15.60 -19.48 -5.14
N GLY A 311 14.80 -18.70 -5.85
CA GLY A 311 15.25 -17.66 -6.78
C GLY A 311 16.07 -16.58 -6.07
N LEU A 312 15.59 -16.08 -4.92
CA LEU A 312 16.36 -15.14 -4.10
C LEU A 312 17.67 -15.75 -3.60
N SER A 313 17.68 -17.04 -3.26
CA SER A 313 18.91 -17.76 -2.87
C SER A 313 19.98 -17.74 -3.97
N LYS A 314 19.56 -17.73 -5.25
CA LYS A 314 20.43 -17.66 -6.44
C LYS A 314 20.88 -16.24 -6.79
N GLY A 315 20.38 -15.23 -6.07
CA GLY A 315 20.63 -13.83 -6.39
C GLY A 315 19.82 -13.32 -7.58
N ASP A 316 18.63 -13.89 -7.84
CA ASP A 316 17.72 -13.41 -8.90
C ASP A 316 17.37 -11.92 -8.76
N LEU A 317 17.48 -11.36 -7.54
CA LEU A 317 17.25 -9.95 -7.27
C LEU A 317 18.48 -9.32 -6.58
N PRO A 318 19.31 -8.54 -7.29
CA PRO A 318 20.54 -7.97 -6.74
C PRO A 318 20.33 -7.12 -5.48
N GLY A 319 21.16 -7.36 -4.48
CA GLY A 319 21.12 -6.65 -3.20
C GLY A 319 19.97 -7.04 -2.28
N VAL A 320 19.16 -8.04 -2.65
CA VAL A 320 18.19 -8.69 -1.77
C VAL A 320 18.76 -10.03 -1.33
N SER A 321 18.61 -10.35 -0.04
CA SER A 321 19.10 -11.60 0.54
C SER A 321 18.08 -12.17 1.51
N ILE A 322 17.94 -13.49 1.50
CA ILE A 322 17.16 -14.23 2.50
C ILE A 322 18.05 -14.62 3.69
N SER A 323 17.45 -15.09 4.77
CA SER A 323 18.15 -15.48 5.99
C SER A 323 17.45 -16.65 6.65
N ALA A 324 18.22 -17.54 7.27
CA ALA A 324 17.66 -18.62 8.06
C ALA A 324 17.07 -18.05 9.37
N ILE A 325 15.92 -18.58 9.79
CA ILE A 325 15.24 -18.13 11.01
C ILE A 325 15.92 -18.66 12.26
N ASN A 326 16.09 -17.81 13.28
CA ASN A 326 16.58 -18.24 14.59
C ASN A 326 15.42 -18.90 15.39
N PRO A 327 15.51 -20.21 15.71
CA PRO A 327 14.40 -20.90 16.39
C PRO A 327 14.21 -20.47 17.85
N SER A 328 15.24 -19.85 18.44
CA SER A 328 15.23 -19.35 19.81
C SER A 328 14.83 -17.88 19.91
N ASP A 329 14.39 -17.27 18.81
CA ASP A 329 14.04 -15.86 18.77
C ASP A 329 12.65 -15.59 19.38
N PRO A 330 12.55 -14.85 20.49
CA PRO A 330 11.30 -14.71 21.24
C PRO A 330 10.21 -13.90 20.51
N SER A 331 10.54 -13.19 19.43
CA SER A 331 9.56 -12.44 18.62
C SER A 331 8.77 -13.33 17.65
N VAL A 332 9.30 -14.52 17.33
CA VAL A 332 8.68 -15.48 16.40
C VAL A 332 8.45 -16.85 17.03
N SER A 333 9.23 -17.22 18.04
CA SER A 333 9.12 -18.51 18.73
C SER A 333 8.08 -18.43 19.83
N GLN A 334 7.02 -19.23 19.70
CA GLN A 334 5.96 -19.38 20.69
C GLN A 334 6.04 -20.77 21.31
N ASN A 335 6.23 -20.83 22.63
CA ASN A 335 6.36 -22.10 23.37
C ASN A 335 7.45 -23.06 22.81
N GLY A 336 8.51 -22.51 22.20
CA GLY A 336 9.61 -23.30 21.62
C GLY A 336 9.37 -23.79 20.18
N SER A 337 8.28 -23.36 19.54
CA SER A 337 7.97 -23.62 18.13
C SER A 337 7.84 -22.32 17.34
N ILE A 338 8.14 -22.37 16.04
CA ILE A 338 7.82 -21.27 15.12
C ILE A 338 6.44 -21.55 14.50
N PRO A 339 5.44 -20.67 14.70
CA PRO A 339 4.15 -20.80 14.03
C PRO A 339 4.31 -20.45 12.55
N LEU A 340 4.22 -21.46 11.67
CA LEU A 340 4.22 -21.26 10.24
C LEU A 340 2.79 -21.07 9.74
N LEU A 341 2.45 -19.87 9.30
CA LEU A 341 1.09 -19.51 8.85
C LEU A 341 0.84 -20.02 7.41
N PRO A 342 -0.42 -20.19 6.98
CA PRO A 342 -0.76 -20.59 5.62
C PRO A 342 0.04 -19.86 4.54
N ARG A 343 0.60 -20.62 3.60
CA ARG A 343 1.47 -20.16 2.49
C ARG A 343 2.70 -19.33 2.92
N SER A 344 3.01 -19.21 4.20
CA SER A 344 4.21 -18.54 4.68
C SER A 344 5.43 -19.45 4.54
N VAL A 345 6.60 -18.84 4.37
CA VAL A 345 7.87 -19.54 4.15
C VAL A 345 8.90 -19.14 5.19
N ILE A 346 9.60 -20.12 5.72
CA ILE A 346 10.85 -19.94 6.47
C ILE A 346 12.00 -20.68 5.79
N VAL A 347 13.23 -20.29 6.10
CA VAL A 347 14.43 -21.01 5.65
C VAL A 347 15.14 -21.61 6.85
N TYR A 348 15.49 -22.90 6.77
CA TYR A 348 16.18 -23.59 7.85
C TYR A 348 17.08 -24.72 7.35
N ASN A 349 17.88 -25.29 8.27
CA ASN A 349 18.73 -26.43 7.97
C ASN A 349 17.89 -27.66 7.56
N THR A 350 18.19 -28.22 6.38
CA THR A 350 17.41 -29.30 5.76
C THR A 350 17.23 -30.51 6.67
N PHE A 351 18.27 -30.91 7.40
CA PHE A 351 18.25 -32.12 8.23
C PHE A 351 17.56 -31.92 9.58
N SER A 352 17.19 -30.69 9.91
CA SER A 352 16.58 -30.31 11.18
C SER A 352 15.11 -29.92 11.04
N ILE A 353 14.56 -29.90 9.82
CA ILE A 353 13.15 -29.59 9.60
C ILE A 353 12.31 -30.85 9.91
N PRO A 354 11.37 -30.78 10.88
CA PRO A 354 10.48 -31.89 11.15
C PRO A 354 9.51 -32.11 9.98
N SER A 355 9.09 -33.37 9.79
CA SER A 355 8.04 -33.68 8.83
C SER A 355 6.68 -33.28 9.41
N ASP A 356 5.87 -32.59 8.61
CA ASP A 356 4.47 -32.28 8.93
C ASP A 356 3.61 -32.40 7.65
N PRO A 357 2.41 -33.01 7.71
CA PRO A 357 1.56 -33.21 6.53
C PRO A 357 1.09 -31.91 5.86
N LYS A 358 1.13 -30.78 6.57
CA LYS A 358 0.80 -29.45 6.05
C LYS A 358 2.04 -28.66 5.65
N THR A 359 3.19 -29.30 5.48
CA THR A 359 4.42 -28.63 5.04
C THR A 359 4.98 -29.23 3.75
N LYS A 360 5.58 -28.37 2.93
CA LYS A 360 6.36 -28.77 1.75
C LYS A 360 7.72 -28.10 1.83
N THR A 361 8.77 -28.82 1.46
CA THR A 361 10.14 -28.32 1.51
C THR A 361 10.78 -28.30 0.12
N ARG A 362 11.68 -27.34 -0.09
CA ARG A 362 12.55 -27.27 -1.28
C ARG A 362 13.97 -26.95 -0.81
N GLN A 363 14.93 -27.80 -1.17
CA GLN A 363 16.34 -27.48 -0.96
C GLN A 363 16.71 -26.26 -1.79
N LEU A 364 17.42 -25.33 -1.16
CA LEU A 364 17.91 -24.12 -1.82
C LEU A 364 19.12 -24.47 -2.68
N SER A 365 19.14 -23.92 -3.89
CA SER A 365 20.15 -24.25 -4.90
C SER A 365 21.11 -23.08 -5.21
N GLY A 366 20.92 -21.94 -4.55
CA GLY A 366 21.84 -20.81 -4.59
C GLY A 366 23.20 -21.08 -3.94
N GLN A 367 24.23 -20.41 -4.43
CA GLN A 367 25.58 -20.53 -3.87
C GLN A 367 25.59 -20.15 -2.39
N GLY A 368 26.14 -21.03 -1.54
CA GLY A 368 26.20 -20.82 -0.10
C GLY A 368 25.03 -21.42 0.69
N TRP A 369 23.95 -21.83 0.03
CA TRP A 369 22.75 -22.38 0.68
C TRP A 369 22.72 -23.92 0.79
N ASN A 370 23.86 -24.58 0.55
CA ASN A 370 23.99 -26.03 0.65
C ASN A 370 23.58 -26.52 2.06
N GLY A 371 22.62 -27.44 2.12
CA GLY A 371 22.09 -27.98 3.38
C GLY A 371 20.99 -27.14 4.03
N PHE A 372 20.44 -26.15 3.32
CA PHE A 372 19.26 -25.40 3.73
C PHE A 372 18.07 -25.67 2.80
N SER A 373 16.88 -25.63 3.38
CA SER A 373 15.62 -25.73 2.65
C SER A 373 14.70 -24.56 3.01
N ALA A 374 13.94 -24.10 2.03
CA ALA A 374 12.71 -23.36 2.27
C ALA A 374 11.61 -24.35 2.72
N VAL A 375 10.78 -23.93 3.67
CA VAL A 375 9.63 -24.69 4.19
C VAL A 375 8.39 -23.82 4.06
N VAL A 376 7.39 -24.29 3.33
CA VAL A 376 6.09 -23.60 3.17
C VAL A 376 5.00 -24.39 3.88
N ASN A 377 4.07 -23.68 4.53
CA ASN A 377 2.81 -24.27 4.99
C ASN A 377 1.84 -24.36 3.80
N THR A 378 1.36 -25.57 3.52
CA THR A 378 0.52 -25.86 2.34
C THR A 378 -0.96 -25.58 2.56
N SER A 379 -1.35 -25.12 3.74
CA SER A 379 -2.74 -24.75 4.07
C SER A 379 -3.15 -23.45 3.34
N GLU A 380 -4.45 -23.26 3.22
CA GLU A 380 -5.08 -22.08 2.63
C GLU A 380 -5.90 -21.33 3.69
N ASN A 381 -5.98 -20.01 3.54
CA ASN A 381 -6.79 -19.19 4.43
C ASN A 381 -8.25 -19.32 4.00
N LYS A 382 -9.13 -19.76 4.90
CA LYS A 382 -10.59 -19.78 4.63
C LYS A 382 -11.18 -18.38 4.48
N LYS A 383 -10.58 -17.40 5.15
CA LYS A 383 -10.90 -15.97 5.05
C LYS A 383 -9.65 -15.24 4.60
N ALA A 384 -9.69 -14.58 3.45
CA ALA A 384 -8.54 -13.89 2.88
C ALA A 384 -7.82 -12.99 3.90
N GLY A 385 -6.49 -13.14 3.99
CA GLY A 385 -5.63 -12.38 4.89
C GLY A 385 -5.63 -12.81 6.37
N TYR A 386 -6.62 -13.58 6.82
CA TYR A 386 -6.72 -14.05 8.21
C TYR A 386 -6.40 -15.54 8.35
N VAL A 387 -5.90 -15.92 9.53
CA VAL A 387 -5.45 -17.28 9.80
C VAL A 387 -6.46 -18.04 10.67
N ASP A 388 -6.79 -19.26 10.26
CA ASP A 388 -7.44 -20.23 11.14
C ASP A 388 -6.36 -20.91 12.00
N GLU A 389 -6.53 -20.92 13.33
CA GLU A 389 -5.55 -21.51 14.25
C GLU A 389 -5.29 -22.99 13.96
N ALA A 390 -6.28 -23.71 13.42
CA ALA A 390 -6.13 -25.10 13.00
C ALA A 390 -5.19 -25.29 11.79
N ASP A 391 -4.92 -24.22 11.04
CA ASP A 391 -4.07 -24.21 9.84
C ASP A 391 -2.67 -23.65 10.10
N ILE A 392 -2.36 -23.30 11.35
CA ILE A 392 -1.00 -22.99 11.80
C ILE A 392 -0.23 -24.30 11.99
N VAL A 393 1.02 -24.35 11.51
CA VAL A 393 1.94 -25.45 11.79
C VAL A 393 3.00 -24.97 12.76
N ASP A 394 3.00 -25.52 13.98
CA ASP A 394 4.03 -25.22 14.99
C ASP A 394 5.30 -26.04 14.71
N ILE A 395 6.28 -25.42 14.08
CA ILE A 395 7.52 -26.08 13.66
C ILE A 395 8.54 -26.05 14.80
N ASN A 396 8.79 -27.22 15.38
CA ASN A 396 9.83 -27.45 16.38
C ASN A 396 11.20 -27.58 15.70
N LEU A 397 11.95 -26.48 15.64
CA LEU A 397 13.30 -26.45 15.04
C LEU A 397 14.39 -26.53 16.12
N PRO A 398 15.27 -27.55 16.10
CA PRO A 398 16.35 -27.66 17.08
C PRO A 398 17.44 -26.61 16.79
N GLN A 399 17.99 -25.98 17.82
CA GLN A 399 19.13 -25.07 17.64
C GLN A 399 20.36 -25.84 17.13
N VAL A 400 20.80 -25.55 15.91
CA VAL A 400 21.97 -26.18 15.29
C VAL A 400 23.24 -25.38 15.61
N ASN A 401 24.16 -25.98 16.37
CA ASN A 401 25.47 -25.40 16.67
C ASN A 401 26.44 -25.54 15.48
N GLY A 402 27.26 -24.51 15.22
CA GLY A 402 28.39 -24.61 14.28
C GLY A 402 28.08 -24.36 12.80
N LEU A 403 26.96 -23.73 12.46
CA LEU A 403 26.72 -23.25 11.09
C LEU A 403 27.67 -22.09 10.75
N ASN A 404 28.16 -22.08 9.51
CA ASN A 404 29.19 -21.13 9.03
C ASN A 404 28.84 -19.67 9.38
N SER A 405 29.84 -18.94 9.89
CA SER A 405 29.73 -17.57 10.42
C SER A 405 29.23 -16.50 9.44
N SER A 406 29.18 -16.80 8.14
CA SER A 406 28.61 -15.94 7.09
C SER A 406 27.09 -16.05 6.93
N MET A 407 26.47 -17.12 7.44
CA MET A 407 25.02 -17.34 7.40
C MET A 407 24.46 -17.20 8.81
N LYS A 408 24.25 -15.95 9.23
CA LYS A 408 23.70 -15.68 10.55
C LYS A 408 22.22 -16.01 10.53
N TYR A 409 21.81 -16.93 11.41
CA TYR A 409 20.44 -16.93 11.89
C TYR A 409 20.07 -15.51 12.28
N LYS A 410 19.00 -14.97 11.71
CA LYS A 410 18.50 -13.65 12.09
C LYS A 410 17.37 -13.82 13.07
N SER A 411 17.38 -12.94 14.07
CA SER A 411 16.18 -12.64 14.83
C SER A 411 15.35 -11.63 14.06
N LEU A 412 14.04 -11.76 14.16
CA LEU A 412 13.05 -10.79 13.76
C LEU A 412 12.95 -9.73 14.86
N ASP A 413 13.33 -8.49 14.55
CA ASP A 413 13.07 -7.35 15.43
C ASP A 413 12.12 -6.38 14.73
N LEU A 414 10.82 -6.64 14.86
CA LEU A 414 9.77 -5.79 14.28
C LEU A 414 9.73 -4.40 14.91
N ASN A 415 10.29 -4.22 16.11
CA ASN A 415 10.26 -2.93 16.81
C ASN A 415 11.35 -1.97 16.30
N SER A 416 12.42 -2.48 15.67
CA SER A 416 13.41 -1.65 14.97
C SER A 416 13.10 -1.43 13.48
N LEU A 417 11.97 -1.96 13.02
CA LEU A 417 11.42 -1.61 11.71
C LEU A 417 10.64 -0.31 11.85
N GLU A 418 11.28 0.80 11.52
CA GLU A 418 10.58 2.04 11.23
C GLU A 418 9.65 1.77 10.03
N GLY A 419 8.36 2.05 10.20
CA GLY A 419 7.37 1.73 9.18
C GLY A 419 6.33 2.83 9.00
N TYR A 420 6.29 3.39 7.79
CA TYR A 420 5.04 3.85 7.21
C TYR A 420 4.18 2.59 7.00
N HIS A 421 3.14 2.48 7.81
CA HIS A 421 2.06 1.54 7.50
C HIS A 421 1.14 2.29 6.56
N PHE A 422 0.91 1.74 5.37
CA PHE A 422 -0.37 2.03 4.74
C PHE A 422 -1.40 1.45 5.70
N ILE A 423 -2.37 2.26 6.12
CA ILE A 423 -3.50 1.69 6.83
C ILE A 423 -4.39 1.17 5.72
N ASP A 424 -4.05 -0.02 5.22
CA ASP A 424 -4.89 -0.76 4.29
C ASP A 424 -6.01 -1.45 5.07
N ARG A 425 -6.75 -0.62 5.78
CA ARG A 425 -8.14 -0.93 6.08
C ARG A 425 -8.88 -0.37 4.89
N VAL A 426 -9.31 -1.25 3.99
CA VAL A 426 -10.51 -0.97 3.19
C VAL A 426 -11.57 -0.56 4.21
N PHE A 427 -11.78 0.75 4.39
CA PHE A 427 -12.73 1.26 5.36
C PHE A 427 -14.11 0.87 4.85
N SER A 428 -14.61 -0.25 5.36
CA SER A 428 -15.93 -0.77 5.04
C SER A 428 -17.01 0.18 5.56
N LYS A 429 -18.24 -0.03 5.09
CA LYS A 429 -19.43 0.79 5.37
C LYS A 429 -19.60 1.18 6.85
N ASP A 430 -19.12 0.34 7.77
CA ASP A 430 -19.29 0.50 9.21
C ASP A 430 -18.46 1.65 9.83
N TYR A 431 -17.51 2.23 9.09
CA TYR A 431 -16.67 3.34 9.59
C TYR A 431 -17.19 4.75 9.25
N ILE A 432 -18.16 4.86 8.33
CA ILE A 432 -18.55 6.17 7.74
C ILE A 432 -19.98 6.58 8.14
N ILE A 433 -20.77 5.68 8.71
CA ILE A 433 -22.12 5.99 9.18
C ILE A 433 -22.09 6.23 10.69
N GLU A 434 -21.64 7.42 11.10
CA GLU A 434 -22.20 8.08 12.28
C GLU A 434 -22.76 9.43 11.83
N GLU A 435 -24.04 9.63 12.14
CA GLU A 435 -25.01 10.60 11.56
C GLU A 435 -24.60 12.08 11.59
#